data_AF-A0A9W6X6V5-F1
#
_entry.id   AF-A0A9W6X6V5-F1
#
_cell.length_a   1.000
_cell.length_b   1.000
_cell.length_c   1.000
_cell.angle_alpha   90.00
_cell.angle_beta   90.00
_cell.angle_gamma   90.00
#
_symmetry.space_group_name_H-M   'P 1'
#
loop_
_entity.id
_entity.type
_entity.pdbx_description
1 polymer ?
#
loop_
_entity_poly.entity_id
_entity_poly.type
_entity_poly.pdbx_seq_one_letter_code
_entity_poly.pdbx_strand_id
1 'polypeptide(L)'
;MMRFVQSSAHTDENSRLHDLSESQLVANLCELFAQIDINGDGSMEWEEFTSFIVDTGLTVKSHQPNSIQQYHHVQWEDASKHSTFIDHIYYFPSNDLVALVESCSPYFKIYNVNCELIRTIKSPEGFVQCAEHLPKVGVSPG
;
A
#
# COMPACT_ATOMS: atom_id res chain seq x y z
N MET A 1 4.08 -21.93 13.45
CA MET A 1 3.99 -22.45 12.07
C MET A 1 3.17 -21.46 11.25
N MET A 2 3.82 -20.56 10.51
CA MET A 2 3.13 -19.55 9.70
C MET A 2 2.82 -20.14 8.33
N ARG A 3 1.54 -20.11 7.94
CA ARG A 3 1.08 -20.52 6.61
C ARG A 3 1.35 -19.38 5.64
N PHE A 4 2.14 -19.65 4.60
CA PHE A 4 2.30 -18.76 3.47
C PHE A 4 0.96 -18.57 2.76
N VAL A 5 0.65 -17.31 2.42
CA VAL A 5 -0.47 -16.90 1.59
C VAL A 5 -0.37 -17.63 0.25
N GLN A 6 -1.42 -18.37 -0.11
CA GLN A 6 -1.55 -18.95 -1.45
C GLN A 6 -1.60 -17.80 -2.45
N SER A 7 -0.66 -17.82 -3.41
CA SER A 7 -0.65 -16.96 -4.59
C SER A 7 -2.03 -16.99 -5.23
N SER A 8 -2.69 -15.82 -5.28
CA SER A 8 -3.89 -15.59 -6.07
C SER A 8 -3.58 -15.93 -7.52
N ALA A 9 -4.45 -16.74 -8.14
CA ALA A 9 -4.35 -17.13 -9.54
C ALA A 9 -4.11 -15.89 -10.42
N HIS A 10 -2.97 -15.87 -11.11
CA HIS A 10 -2.75 -15.01 -12.27
C HIS A 10 -3.88 -15.29 -13.26
N THR A 11 -4.86 -14.40 -13.35
CA THR A 11 -5.82 -14.47 -14.46
C THR A 11 -5.05 -14.17 -15.72
N ASP A 12 -5.00 -15.17 -16.60
CA ASP A 12 -4.30 -15.20 -17.88
C ASP A 12 -4.81 -14.07 -18.79
N GLU A 13 -4.18 -12.89 -18.78
CA GLU A 13 -4.43 -11.82 -19.78
C GLU A 13 -4.19 -12.35 -21.22
N ASN A 14 -3.37 -13.38 -21.37
CA ASN A 14 -3.10 -14.07 -22.64
C ASN A 14 -4.32 -14.83 -23.21
N SER A 15 -5.32 -15.17 -22.38
CA SER A 15 -6.52 -15.91 -22.81
C SER A 15 -7.34 -15.14 -23.86
N ARG A 16 -7.39 -13.81 -23.76
CA ARG A 16 -8.27 -12.98 -24.59
C ARG A 16 -7.84 -12.91 -26.05
N LEU A 17 -6.55 -13.08 -26.34
CA LEU A 17 -6.03 -13.14 -27.71
C LEU A 17 -6.33 -14.48 -28.37
N HIS A 18 -6.41 -15.56 -27.59
CA HIS A 18 -6.71 -16.91 -28.08
C HIS A 18 -8.19 -17.14 -28.41
N ASP A 19 -9.08 -16.29 -27.90
CA ASP A 19 -10.53 -16.34 -28.17
C ASP A 19 -10.94 -15.64 -29.47
N LEU A 20 -10.02 -14.92 -30.13
CA LEU A 20 -10.28 -14.22 -31.39
C LEU A 20 -10.21 -15.18 -32.59
N SER A 21 -11.09 -15.00 -33.58
CA SER A 21 -10.90 -15.66 -34.87
C SER A 21 -9.64 -15.12 -35.55
N GLU A 22 -9.00 -15.93 -36.39
CA GLU A 22 -7.80 -15.53 -37.14
C GLU A 22 -8.01 -14.23 -37.91
N SER A 23 -9.17 -14.07 -38.56
CA SER A 23 -9.54 -12.86 -39.29
C SER A 23 -9.66 -11.62 -38.39
N GLN A 24 -10.17 -11.78 -37.17
CA GLN A 24 -10.29 -10.68 -36.20
C GLN A 24 -8.92 -10.28 -35.67
N LEU A 25 -8.08 -11.26 -35.36
CA LEU A 25 -6.70 -11.00 -34.93
C LEU A 25 -5.93 -10.24 -36.01
N VAL A 26 -5.99 -10.70 -37.26
CA VAL A 26 -5.31 -10.04 -38.39
C VAL A 26 -5.84 -8.62 -38.60
N ALA A 27 -7.16 -8.42 -38.57
CA ALA A 27 -7.74 -7.08 -38.71
C ALA A 27 -7.26 -6.12 -37.60
N ASN A 28 -7.27 -6.58 -36.35
CA ASN A 28 -6.82 -5.79 -35.21
C ASN A 28 -5.32 -5.45 -35.29
N LEU A 29 -4.48 -6.40 -35.74
CA LEU A 29 -3.05 -6.15 -35.93
C LEU A 29 -2.79 -5.17 -37.06
N CYS A 30 -3.52 -5.26 -38.17
CA CYS A 30 -3.43 -4.30 -39.27
C CYS A 30 -3.85 -2.89 -38.84
N GLU A 31 -4.92 -2.78 -38.05
CA GLU A 31 -5.37 -1.49 -37.51
C GLU A 31 -4.34 -0.90 -36.55
N LEU A 32 -3.81 -1.70 -35.63
CA LEU A 32 -2.75 -1.28 -34.71
C LEU A 32 -1.50 -0.83 -35.47
N PHE A 33 -1.12 -1.56 -36.52
CA PHE A 33 0.02 -1.19 -37.36
C PHE A 33 -0.18 0.17 -38.01
N ALA A 34 -1.35 0.39 -38.63
CA ALA A 34 -1.68 1.65 -39.29
C ALA A 34 -1.81 2.84 -38.31
N GLN A 35 -2.02 2.58 -37.02
CA GLN A 35 -2.01 3.62 -35.99
C GLN A 35 -0.60 4.02 -35.55
N ILE A 36 0.36 3.09 -35.62
CA ILE A 36 1.75 3.33 -35.21
C ILE A 36 2.56 3.92 -36.38
N ASP A 37 2.35 3.43 -37.60
CA ASP A 37 2.98 3.93 -38.82
C ASP A 37 2.37 5.29 -39.21
N ILE A 38 2.96 6.37 -38.69
CA ILE A 38 2.45 7.74 -38.84
C ILE A 38 2.75 8.25 -40.26
N ASN A 39 3.92 7.89 -40.79
CA ASN A 39 4.38 8.36 -42.09
C ASN A 39 3.76 7.56 -43.26
N GLY A 40 3.18 6.38 -42.98
CA GLY A 40 2.47 5.52 -43.92
C GLY A 40 3.39 4.80 -44.90
N ASP A 41 4.66 4.59 -44.54
CA ASP A 41 5.66 3.96 -45.40
C ASP A 41 5.63 2.42 -45.35
N GLY A 42 4.79 1.85 -44.48
CA GLY A 42 4.63 0.42 -44.31
C GLY A 42 5.68 -0.21 -43.40
N SER A 43 6.48 0.60 -42.71
CA SER A 43 7.43 0.22 -41.66
C SER A 43 7.09 0.98 -40.37
N MET A 44 7.48 0.42 -39.23
CA MET A 44 7.47 1.19 -37.98
C MET A 44 8.90 1.62 -37.67
N GLU A 45 9.15 2.92 -37.67
CA GLU A 45 10.39 3.47 -37.16
C GLU A 45 10.40 3.45 -35.62
N TRP A 46 11.59 3.41 -35.02
CA TRP A 46 11.73 3.33 -33.56
C TRP A 46 11.09 4.53 -32.85
N GLU A 47 11.18 5.69 -33.49
CA GLU A 47 10.63 6.96 -33.08
C GLU A 47 9.09 6.93 -33.07
N GLU A 48 8.48 6.34 -34.09
CA GLU A 48 7.02 6.19 -34.21
C GLU A 48 6.48 5.24 -33.15
N PHE A 49 7.14 4.08 -33.00
CA PHE A 49 6.78 3.10 -31.96
C PHE A 49 6.88 3.70 -30.56
N THR A 50 7.99 4.37 -30.23
CA THR A 50 8.20 4.95 -28.89
C THR A 50 7.21 6.08 -28.61
N SER A 51 6.93 6.93 -29.61
CA SER A 51 5.95 8.01 -29.48
C SER A 51 4.55 7.45 -29.21
N PHE A 52 4.14 6.42 -29.95
CA PHE A 52 2.87 5.73 -29.73
C PHE A 52 2.75 5.14 -28.31
N ILE A 53 3.82 4.52 -27.79
CA ILE A 53 3.82 3.96 -26.43
C ILE A 53 3.72 5.05 -25.36
N VAL A 54 4.38 6.18 -25.55
CA VAL A 54 4.28 7.33 -24.63
C VAL A 54 2.86 7.89 -24.64
N ASP A 55 2.27 8.11 -25.81
CA ASP A 55 0.92 8.65 -25.94
C ASP A 55 -0.14 7.68 -25.40
N THR A 56 -0.03 6.39 -25.72
CA THR A 56 -0.93 5.34 -25.20
C THR A 56 -0.77 5.17 -23.70
N GLY A 57 0.47 5.15 -23.19
CA GLY A 57 0.78 5.02 -21.78
C GLY A 57 0.34 6.22 -20.93
N LEU A 58 0.22 7.41 -21.53
CA LEU A 58 -0.36 8.59 -20.90
C LEU A 58 -1.90 8.59 -20.95
N THR A 59 -2.49 8.05 -22.03
CA THR A 59 -3.95 8.00 -22.21
C THR A 59 -4.62 6.96 -21.31
N VAL A 60 -3.98 5.80 -21.10
CA VAL A 60 -4.45 4.74 -20.17
C VAL A 60 -4.43 5.23 -18.71
N LYS A 61 -3.59 6.21 -18.37
CA LYS A 61 -3.52 6.82 -17.02
C LYS A 61 -4.63 7.83 -16.73
N SER A 62 -5.53 8.10 -17.68
CA SER A 62 -6.72 8.94 -17.43
C SER A 62 -7.81 8.22 -16.61
N HIS A 63 -7.70 6.89 -16.42
CA HIS A 63 -8.56 6.15 -15.49
C HIS A 63 -7.92 6.08 -14.12
N GLN A 64 -8.06 7.19 -13.36
CA GLN A 64 -7.79 7.33 -11.93
C GLN A 64 -6.43 6.82 -11.41
N PRO A 65 -5.69 7.61 -10.62
CA PRO A 65 -4.38 7.20 -10.09
C PRO A 65 -4.36 5.89 -9.26
N ASN A 66 -5.53 5.32 -8.96
CA ASN A 66 -5.70 4.11 -8.18
C ASN A 66 -5.98 2.84 -9.02
N SER A 67 -6.15 2.90 -10.35
CA SER A 67 -6.52 1.71 -11.15
C SER A 67 -5.43 0.64 -11.26
N ILE A 68 -4.17 0.98 -10.98
CA ILE A 68 -3.05 0.03 -10.99
C ILE A 68 -2.96 -0.72 -9.65
N GLN A 69 -3.63 -0.21 -8.62
CA GLN A 69 -3.57 -0.80 -7.29
C GLN A 69 -4.75 -1.77 -7.14
N GLN A 70 -4.48 -3.05 -7.39
CA GLN A 70 -5.36 -4.16 -7.00
C GLN A 70 -5.41 -4.24 -5.47
N TYR A 71 -6.05 -3.26 -4.82
CA TYR A 71 -6.35 -3.33 -3.42
C TYR A 71 -7.44 -4.37 -3.23
N HIS A 72 -7.04 -5.56 -2.80
CA HIS A 72 -7.99 -6.52 -2.29
C HIS A 72 -8.48 -6.01 -0.93
N HIS A 73 -9.72 -5.52 -0.88
CA HIS A 73 -10.33 -5.09 0.38
C HIS A 73 -10.45 -6.32 1.29
N VAL A 74 -9.53 -6.45 2.23
CA VAL A 74 -9.63 -7.44 3.30
C VAL A 74 -10.72 -6.98 4.27
N GLN A 75 -11.56 -7.90 4.74
CA GLN A 75 -12.57 -7.59 5.76
C GLN A 75 -11.94 -7.17 7.11
N TRP A 76 -10.64 -7.38 7.26
CA TRP A 76 -9.90 -6.94 8.42
C TRP A 76 -9.57 -5.45 8.30
N GLU A 77 -10.17 -4.65 9.17
CA GLU A 77 -9.83 -3.26 9.37
C GLU A 77 -8.83 -3.16 10.53
N ASP A 78 -7.73 -2.43 10.33
CA ASP A 78 -6.78 -2.18 11.41
C ASP A 78 -7.46 -1.34 12.50
N ALA A 79 -7.76 -1.98 13.64
CA ALA A 79 -8.35 -1.32 14.79
C ALA A 79 -7.34 -0.47 15.58
N SER A 80 -6.04 -0.56 15.27
CA SER A 80 -4.98 0.22 15.90
C SER A 80 -5.01 1.66 15.40
N LYS A 81 -6.00 2.43 15.87
CA LYS A 81 -6.25 3.81 15.46
C LYS A 81 -5.15 4.76 15.92
N HIS A 82 -4.18 5.01 15.06
CA HIS A 82 -3.28 6.15 15.17
C HIS A 82 -3.78 7.35 14.37
N SER A 83 -3.72 8.52 14.99
CA SER A 83 -4.31 9.75 14.44
C SER A 83 -3.38 10.44 13.43
N THR A 84 -2.09 10.13 13.51
CA THR A 84 -0.98 10.82 12.85
C THR A 84 0.26 9.91 12.91
N PHE A 85 1.40 10.37 12.40
CA PHE A 85 2.65 9.63 12.39
C PHE A 85 3.07 9.21 13.80
N ILE A 86 3.59 7.99 13.93
CA ILE A 86 4.17 7.49 15.17
C ILE A 86 5.63 7.93 15.22
N ASP A 87 5.98 8.70 16.26
CA ASP A 87 7.35 9.16 16.48
C ASP A 87 8.14 8.16 17.33
N HIS A 88 7.50 7.59 18.35
CA HIS A 88 8.15 6.65 19.27
C HIS A 88 7.25 5.49 19.67
N ILE A 89 7.88 4.32 19.83
CA ILE A 89 7.27 3.08 20.32
C ILE A 89 8.08 2.58 21.52
N TYR A 90 7.40 2.33 22.63
CA TYR A 90 7.98 1.80 23.85
C TYR A 90 7.37 0.45 24.15
N TYR A 91 8.21 -0.57 24.34
CA TYR A 91 7.78 -1.85 24.90
C TYR A 91 8.18 -1.92 26.37
N PHE A 92 7.25 -2.28 27.24
CA PHE A 92 7.46 -2.43 28.68
C PHE A 92 7.36 -3.91 29.07
N PRO A 93 8.47 -4.66 29.12
CA PRO A 93 8.46 -6.10 29.33
C PRO A 93 7.81 -6.53 30.65
N SER A 94 7.94 -5.71 31.69
CA SER A 94 7.40 -6.01 33.02
C SER A 94 5.87 -6.10 33.06
N ASN A 95 5.17 -5.47 32.11
CA ASN A 95 3.72 -5.39 32.07
C ASN A 95 3.12 -5.95 30.76
N ASP A 96 3.97 -6.39 29.82
CA ASP A 96 3.57 -6.82 28.47
C ASP A 96 2.74 -5.77 27.72
N LEU A 97 3.22 -4.51 27.80
CA LEU A 97 2.54 -3.35 27.23
C LEU A 97 3.37 -2.69 26.15
N VAL A 98 2.68 -2.15 25.14
CA VAL A 98 3.26 -1.29 24.11
C VAL A 98 2.68 0.10 24.28
N ALA A 99 3.49 1.15 24.21
CA ALA A 99 3.00 2.52 24.20
C ALA A 99 3.55 3.31 23.02
N LEU A 100 2.73 4.23 22.53
CA LEU A 100 2.99 5.03 21.34
C LEU A 100 2.96 6.52 21.69
N VAL A 101 3.89 7.25 21.08
CA VAL A 101 3.88 8.70 20.99
C VAL A 101 3.69 9.06 19.53
N GLU A 102 2.77 9.97 19.29
CA GLU A 102 2.34 10.40 17.95
C GLU A 102 2.73 11.86 17.71
N SER A 103 3.13 12.18 16.47
CA SER A 103 3.54 13.53 16.06
C SER A 103 2.45 14.55 16.30
N CYS A 104 2.77 15.63 17.01
CA CYS A 104 1.84 16.70 17.37
C CYS A 104 0.59 16.20 18.13
N SER A 105 0.69 15.08 18.84
CA SER A 105 -0.43 14.54 19.62
C SER A 105 -0.26 14.88 21.10
N PRO A 106 -1.30 15.41 21.77
CA PRO A 106 -1.30 15.56 23.21
C PRO A 106 -1.58 14.22 23.92
N TYR A 107 -1.66 13.10 23.20
CA TYR A 107 -2.06 11.82 23.75
C TYR A 107 -0.90 10.82 23.74
N PHE A 108 -0.68 10.21 24.91
CA PHE A 108 0.12 9.01 25.06
C PHE A 108 -0.81 7.79 25.08
N LYS A 109 -0.66 6.91 24.09
CA LYS A 109 -1.55 5.75 23.92
C LYS A 109 -0.85 4.48 24.35
N ILE A 110 -1.54 3.61 25.08
CA ILE A 110 -1.03 2.36 25.61
C ILE A 110 -1.91 1.23 25.07
N TYR A 111 -1.26 0.21 24.53
CA TYR A 111 -1.82 -0.96 23.88
C TYR A 111 -1.33 -2.23 24.57
N ASN A 112 -2.06 -3.32 24.40
CA ASN A 112 -1.53 -4.65 24.68
C ASN A 112 -0.68 -5.12 23.49
N VAL A 113 -0.02 -6.27 23.64
CA VAL A 113 0.77 -6.91 22.56
C VAL A 113 -0.04 -7.36 21.35
N ASN A 114 -1.38 -7.41 21.46
CA ASN A 114 -2.28 -7.68 20.34
C ASN A 114 -2.70 -6.39 19.60
N CYS A 115 -2.06 -5.25 19.92
CA CYS A 115 -2.34 -3.93 19.34
C CYS A 115 -3.76 -3.40 19.63
N GLU A 116 -4.39 -3.86 20.72
CA GLU A 116 -5.66 -3.34 21.20
C GLU A 116 -5.41 -2.18 22.17
N LEU A 117 -6.09 -1.05 21.96
CA LEU A 117 -5.94 0.15 22.80
C LEU A 117 -6.47 -0.12 24.22
N ILE A 118 -5.58 -0.07 25.21
CA ILE A 118 -5.93 -0.22 26.63
C ILE A 118 -6.29 1.13 27.24
N ARG A 119 -5.46 2.15 26.96
CA ARG A 119 -5.57 3.45 27.64
C ARG A 119 -4.99 4.58 26.81
N THR A 120 -5.59 5.75 26.98
CA THR A 120 -5.07 7.02 26.48
C THR A 120 -4.86 7.97 27.65
N ILE A 121 -3.67 8.57 27.73
CA ILE A 121 -3.31 9.59 28.71
C ILE A 121 -3.13 10.90 27.96
N LYS A 122 -3.85 11.95 28.37
CA LYS A 122 -3.72 13.28 27.77
C LYS A 122 -2.72 14.11 28.55
N SER A 123 -1.77 14.73 27.86
CA SER A 123 -0.90 15.74 28.45
C SER A 123 -1.72 16.93 28.95
N PRO A 124 -1.45 17.46 30.16
CA PRO A 124 -2.09 18.68 30.65
C PRO A 124 -1.83 19.87 29.72
N GLU A 125 -0.64 19.93 29.14
CA GLU A 125 -0.21 21.01 28.25
C GLU A 125 0.73 20.47 27.16
N GLY A 126 0.55 20.95 25.93
CA GLY A 126 1.42 20.60 24.81
C GLY A 126 1.30 19.15 24.30
N PHE A 127 2.28 18.76 23.48
CA PHE A 127 2.36 17.45 22.86
C PHE A 127 3.26 16.52 23.66
N VAL A 128 2.92 15.22 23.67
CA VAL A 128 3.79 14.21 24.25
C VAL A 128 4.95 13.99 23.29
N GLN A 129 6.19 14.10 23.78
CA GLN A 129 7.40 13.91 22.95
C GLN A 129 8.12 12.60 23.27
N CYS A 130 8.08 12.14 24.52
CA CYS A 130 8.75 10.93 24.94
C CYS A 130 8.07 10.30 26.16
N ALA A 131 8.47 9.07 26.49
CA ALA A 131 8.04 8.38 27.69
C ALA A 131 9.21 7.55 28.25
N GLU A 132 9.25 7.38 29.58
CA GLU A 132 10.21 6.52 30.25
C GLU A 132 9.50 5.71 31.33
N HIS A 133 9.81 4.42 31.42
CA HIS A 133 9.26 3.56 32.47
C HIS A 133 10.21 3.52 33.66
N LEU A 134 9.75 4.07 34.78
CA LEU A 134 10.46 4.01 36.05
C LEU A 134 10.16 2.67 36.75
N PRO A 135 11.16 1.79 36.96
CA PRO A 135 10.95 0.58 37.73
C PRO A 135 10.59 0.93 39.17
N LYS A 136 9.74 0.11 39.82
CA LYS A 136 9.40 0.29 41.23
C LYS A 136 10.68 0.28 42.06
N VAL A 137 10.94 1.37 42.78
CA VAL A 137 12.00 1.41 43.80
C VAL A 137 11.65 0.35 44.84
N GLY A 138 12.49 -0.68 44.96
CA GLY A 138 12.32 -1.71 45.97
C GLY A 138 12.32 -1.05 47.35
N VAL A 139 11.21 -1.18 48.08
CA VAL A 139 11.18 -0.85 49.50
C VAL A 139 12.21 -1.76 50.16
N SER A 140 13.29 -1.18 50.67
CA SER A 140 14.28 -1.89 51.48
C SER A 140 13.57 -2.56 52.66
N PRO A 141 13.82 -3.85 52.94
CA PRO A 141 13.32 -4.45 54.17
C PRO A 141 14.03 -3.76 55.34
N GLY A 142 13.26 -2.98 56.12
CA GLY A 142 13.66 -2.45 57.43
C GLY A 142 13.24 -3.40 58.54
#